data_AF-A0AAV8WLL2-F1
#
_entry.id   AF-A0AAV8WLL2-F1
#
_cell.length_a   1.000
_cell.length_b   1.000
_cell.length_c   1.000
_cell.angle_alpha   90.00
_cell.angle_beta   90.00
_cell.angle_gamma   90.00
#
_symmetry.space_group_name_H-M   'P 1'
#
loop_
_entity.id
_entity.type
_entity.pdbx_description
1 polymer ?
#
loop_
_entity_poly.entity_id
_entity_poly.type
_entity_poly.pdbx_seq_one_letter_code
_entity_poly.pdbx_strand_id
1 'polypeptide(L)'
;MPSYHMYWGEATRYSPIADTMSRNRFDKLRNFLHLNDNSKMNPHNDPKYNKLFKVRSIIDSVRANFATIEAEEHNCVDEIIIPFKGRSSLKQYIKNKPHK
;
A
#
# COMPACT_ATOMS: atom_id res chain seq x y z
N MET A 1 2.93 17.13 -2.74
CA MET A 1 1.75 17.12 -1.85
C MET A 1 2.14 17.70 -0.50
N PRO A 2 1.25 18.48 0.14
CA PRO A 2 1.43 18.88 1.54
C PRO A 2 1.57 17.64 2.45
N SER A 3 2.32 17.78 3.54
CA SER A 3 2.54 16.69 4.50
C SER A 3 1.23 16.33 5.19
N TYR A 4 0.94 15.04 5.38
CA TYR A 4 -0.27 14.60 6.08
C TYR A 4 -0.36 15.13 7.52
N HIS A 5 0.77 15.48 8.15
CA HIS A 5 0.79 16.09 9.49
C HIS A 5 0.02 17.42 9.54
N MET A 6 -0.13 18.10 8.39
CA MET A 6 -0.84 19.36 8.27
C MET A 6 -2.34 19.21 8.54
N TYR A 7 -2.93 18.02 8.40
CA TYR A 7 -4.36 17.83 8.68
C TYR A 7 -4.74 18.17 10.14
N TRP A 8 -3.79 18.15 11.08
CA TRP A 8 -3.99 18.52 12.48
C TRP A 8 -3.50 19.94 12.82
N GLY A 9 -2.91 20.66 11.87
CA GLY A 9 -2.42 22.03 12.09
C GLY A 9 -3.58 23.02 12.13
N GLU A 10 -3.49 24.06 12.95
CA GLU A 10 -4.59 25.02 13.17
C GLU A 10 -5.10 25.66 11.86
N ALA A 11 -4.21 26.25 11.06
CA ALA A 11 -4.56 26.90 9.79
C ALA A 11 -4.86 25.91 8.63
N THR A 12 -4.56 24.62 8.81
CA THR A 12 -4.67 23.60 7.74
C THR A 12 -5.54 22.41 8.17
N ARG A 13 -6.34 22.63 9.23
CA ARG A 13 -7.11 21.59 9.87
C ARG A 13 -8.10 21.00 8.89
N TYR A 14 -8.10 19.68 8.80
CA TYR A 14 -9.10 18.95 8.03
C TYR A 14 -9.91 18.06 8.97
N SER A 15 -11.07 18.58 9.40
CA SER A 15 -11.94 17.97 10.40
C SER A 15 -12.21 16.46 10.20
N PRO A 16 -12.53 15.97 8.98
CA PRO A 16 -12.78 14.53 8.79
C PRO A 16 -11.62 13.61 9.21
N ILE A 17 -10.37 14.10 9.16
CA ILE A 17 -9.20 13.37 9.65
C ILE A 17 -8.89 13.73 11.10
N ALA A 18 -8.85 15.03 11.39
CA ALA A 18 -8.37 15.54 12.67
C ALA A 18 -9.29 15.24 13.86
N ASP A 19 -10.59 15.12 13.60
CA ASP A 19 -11.60 14.82 14.62
C ASP A 19 -11.76 13.30 14.83
N THR A 20 -11.36 12.48 13.84
CA THR A 20 -11.45 11.01 13.92
C THR A 20 -10.41 10.42 14.87
N MET A 21 -9.17 10.92 14.85
CA MET A 21 -8.12 10.51 15.79
C MET A 21 -7.02 11.57 15.90
N SER A 22 -6.28 11.56 17.01
CA SER A 22 -5.13 12.45 17.17
C SER A 22 -3.99 12.08 16.21
N ARG A 23 -3.18 13.07 15.84
CA ARG A 23 -1.99 12.88 14.98
C ARG A 23 -1.09 11.77 15.51
N ASN A 24 -0.81 11.80 16.81
CA ASN A 24 0.07 10.83 17.47
C ASN A 24 -0.51 9.40 17.41
N ARG A 25 -1.85 9.24 17.47
CA ARG A 25 -2.49 7.94 17.31
C ARG A 25 -2.36 7.45 15.87
N PHE A 26 -2.61 8.32 14.89
CA PHE A 26 -2.44 8.01 13.47
C PHE A 26 -1.01 7.60 13.14
N ASP A 27 -0.01 8.33 13.63
CA ASP A 27 1.42 8.01 13.42
C ASP A 27 1.78 6.64 13.98
N LYS A 28 1.30 6.31 15.18
CA LYS A 28 1.49 4.98 15.78
C LYS A 28 0.87 3.89 14.91
N LEU A 29 -0.40 4.04 14.53
CA LEU A 29 -1.07 3.05 13.68
C LEU A 29 -0.34 2.87 12.35
N ARG A 30 0.05 3.96 11.70
CA ARG A 30 0.79 3.94 10.43
C ARG A 30 2.15 3.25 10.54
N ASN A 31 2.88 3.46 11.64
CA ASN A 31 4.21 2.87 11.83
C ASN A 31 4.17 1.40 12.26
N PHE A 32 3.10 0.96 12.92
CA PHE A 32 2.96 -0.39 13.46
C PHE A 32 1.93 -1.26 12.72
N LEU A 33 1.47 -0.83 11.54
CA LEU A 33 0.53 -1.60 10.73
C LEU A 33 1.21 -2.83 10.13
N HIS A 34 0.79 -4.02 10.56
CA HIS A 34 1.20 -5.31 10.02
C HIS A 34 -0.02 -6.08 9.53
N LEU A 35 0.07 -6.61 8.30
CA LEU A 35 -1.05 -7.27 7.62
C LEU A 35 -0.88 -8.78 7.51
N ASN A 36 0.29 -9.29 7.91
CA ASN A 36 0.60 -10.71 7.97
C ASN A 36 1.53 -11.00 9.15
N ASP A 37 1.52 -12.24 9.62
CA ASP A 37 2.36 -12.73 10.70
C ASP A 37 3.79 -12.97 10.20
N ASN A 38 4.70 -12.06 10.56
CA ASN A 38 6.10 -12.11 10.15
C ASN A 38 6.83 -13.36 10.63
N SER A 39 6.36 -14.05 11.68
CA SER A 39 6.99 -15.29 12.17
C SER A 39 6.86 -16.46 11.18
N LYS A 40 5.90 -16.37 10.24
CA LYS A 40 5.64 -17.36 9.20
C LYS A 40 6.35 -17.04 7.87
N MET A 41 7.17 -15.99 7.83
CA MET A 41 7.87 -15.60 6.62
C MET A 41 9.10 -16.50 6.41
N ASN A 42 9.14 -17.17 5.26
CA ASN A 42 10.32 -17.96 4.89
C ASN A 42 11.57 -17.06 4.73
N PRO A 43 12.77 -17.58 4.99
CA PRO A 43 14.01 -16.83 4.79
C PRO A 43 14.29 -16.62 3.29
N HIS A 44 15.09 -15.60 2.96
CA HIS A 44 15.27 -15.13 1.58
C HIS A 44 15.87 -16.17 0.62
N ASN A 45 16.62 -17.14 1.13
CA ASN A 45 17.22 -18.24 0.37
C ASN A 45 16.28 -19.44 0.16
N ASP A 46 15.11 -19.44 0.78
CA ASP A 46 14.12 -20.49 0.62
C ASP A 46 13.40 -20.34 -0.74
N PRO A 47 13.26 -21.40 -1.54
CA PRO A 47 12.46 -21.39 -2.77
C PRO A 47 11.00 -20.92 -2.57
N LYS A 48 10.45 -21.08 -1.36
CA LYS A 48 9.11 -20.63 -0.96
C LYS A 48 9.09 -19.19 -0.44
N TYR A 49 10.19 -18.45 -0.53
CA TYR A 49 10.23 -17.05 -0.15
C TYR A 49 9.34 -16.20 -1.06
N ASN A 50 8.44 -15.42 -0.44
CA ASN A 50 7.54 -14.52 -1.16
C ASN A 50 7.87 -13.07 -0.81
N LYS A 51 8.39 -12.31 -1.77
CA LYS A 51 8.73 -10.88 -1.59
C LYS A 51 7.55 -10.01 -1.14
N LEU A 52 6.32 -10.43 -1.44
CA LEU A 52 5.08 -9.75 -1.06
C LEU A 52 4.42 -10.35 0.19
N PHE A 53 5.09 -11.28 0.90
CA PHE A 53 4.51 -12.01 2.04
C PHE A 53 3.77 -11.11 3.03
N LYS A 54 4.37 -9.97 3.40
CA LYS A 54 3.82 -9.03 4.39
C LYS A 54 2.46 -8.42 4.04
N VAL A 55 2.10 -8.40 2.76
CA VAL A 55 0.83 -7.84 2.25
C VAL A 55 0.00 -8.87 1.47
N ARG A 56 0.50 -10.11 1.37
CA ARG A 56 -0.07 -11.15 0.51
C ARG A 56 -1.53 -11.46 0.86
N SER A 57 -1.83 -11.57 2.15
CA SER A 57 -3.18 -11.81 2.66
C SER A 57 -4.20 -10.82 2.10
N ILE A 58 -3.90 -9.52 2.15
CA ILE A 58 -4.79 -8.49 1.62
C ILE A 58 -4.89 -8.54 0.10
N ILE A 59 -3.77 -8.74 -0.60
CA ILE A 59 -3.80 -8.86 -2.08
C ILE A 59 -4.71 -10.00 -2.49
N ASP A 60 -4.61 -11.15 -1.83
CA ASP A 60 -5.39 -12.33 -2.18
C ASP A 60 -6.87 -12.13 -1.82
N SER A 61 -7.20 -11.52 -0.68
CA SER A 61 -8.58 -11.16 -0.32
C SER A 61 -9.21 -10.17 -1.31
N VAL A 62 -8.48 -9.14 -1.72
CA VAL A 62 -8.96 -8.15 -2.70
C VAL A 62 -9.18 -8.80 -4.06
N ARG A 63 -8.25 -9.66 -4.51
CA ARG A 63 -8.39 -10.41 -5.76
C ARG A 63 -9.58 -11.37 -5.74
N ALA A 64 -9.79 -12.09 -4.64
CA ALA A 64 -10.94 -12.97 -4.47
C ALA A 64 -12.26 -12.19 -4.56
N ASN A 65 -12.32 -11.02 -3.93
CA ASN A 65 -13.48 -10.14 -4.02
C ASN A 65 -13.70 -9.59 -5.43
N PHE A 66 -12.65 -9.18 -6.14
CA PHE A 66 -12.81 -8.70 -7.53
C PHE A 66 -13.22 -9.80 -8.50
N ALA A 67 -12.81 -11.05 -8.24
CA ALA A 67 -13.23 -12.20 -9.04
C ALA A 67 -14.72 -12.55 -8.91
N THR A 68 -15.45 -11.98 -7.94
CA THR A 68 -16.91 -12.15 -7.85
C THR A 68 -17.68 -11.23 -8.78
N ILE A 69 -17.01 -10.26 -9.41
CA ILE A 69 -17.60 -9.33 -10.37
C ILE A 69 -17.63 -10.02 -11.74
N GLU A 70 -18.79 -10.03 -12.39
CA GLU A 70 -18.93 -10.55 -13.75
C GLU A 70 -18.10 -9.72 -14.74
N ALA A 71 -17.37 -10.40 -15.63
CA ALA A 71 -16.55 -9.72 -16.62
C ALA A 71 -17.42 -9.20 -17.77
N GLU A 72 -17.21 -7.94 -18.16
CA GLU A 72 -17.87 -7.35 -19.32
C GLU A 72 -17.29 -7.89 -20.65
N GLU A 73 -17.98 -7.68 -21.77
CA GLU A 73 -17.58 -8.19 -23.09
C GLU A 73 -16.24 -7.60 -23.58
N HIS A 74 -15.95 -6.35 -23.23
CA HIS A 74 -14.78 -5.62 -23.72
C HIS A 74 -13.89 -5.19 -22.55
N ASN A 75 -12.76 -5.89 -22.38
CA ASN A 75 -11.78 -5.58 -21.34
C ASN A 75 -10.45 -5.14 -21.96
N CYS A 76 -9.75 -4.24 -21.26
CA CYS A 76 -8.38 -3.86 -21.58
C CYS A 76 -7.49 -4.10 -20.36
N VAL A 77 -6.27 -4.59 -20.61
CA VAL A 77 -5.27 -4.82 -19.57
C VAL A 77 -4.09 -3.90 -19.83
N ASP A 78 -3.74 -3.10 -18.82
CA ASP A 78 -2.58 -2.21 -18.86
C ASP A 78 -1.89 -2.17 -17.49
N GLU A 79 -0.66 -1.69 -17.47
CA GLU A 79 0.19 -1.60 -16.28
C GLU A 79 0.05 -0.26 -15.57
N ILE A 80 -0.35 -0.30 -14.30
CA ILE A 80 -0.32 0.86 -13.41
C ILE A 80 0.96 0.82 -12.57
N ILE A 81 1.68 1.96 -12.54
CA ILE A 81 2.83 2.15 -11.65
C ILE A 81 2.37 2.92 -10.42
N ILE A 82 2.69 2.39 -9.24
CA ILE A 82 2.55 3.11 -7.97
C ILE A 82 3.88 3.80 -7.65
N PRO A 83 3.95 5.15 -7.63
CA PRO A 83 5.19 5.86 -7.31
C PRO A 83 5.67 5.51 -5.89
N PHE A 84 6.91 5.01 -5.78
CA PHE A 84 7.51 4.65 -4.50
C PHE A 84 8.99 5.01 -4.46
N LYS A 85 9.36 5.89 -3.51
CA LYS A 85 10.74 6.39 -3.36
C LYS A 85 11.58 5.61 -2.33
N GLY A 86 10.98 4.66 -1.61
CA GLY A 86 11.70 3.84 -0.62
C GLY A 86 12.61 2.78 -1.25
N ARG A 87 13.37 2.08 -0.39
CA ARG A 87 14.17 0.92 -0.80
C ARG A 87 13.27 -0.30 -0.90
N SER A 88 13.14 -0.85 -2.10
CA SER A 88 12.42 -2.10 -2.35
C SER A 88 13.04 -2.81 -3.55
N SER A 89 13.19 -4.14 -3.46
CA SER A 89 13.66 -4.98 -4.58
C SER A 89 12.59 -5.18 -5.66
N LEU A 90 11.36 -4.74 -5.41
CA LEU A 90 10.25 -4.76 -6.38
C LEU A 90 10.15 -3.46 -7.19
N LYS A 91 10.92 -2.43 -6.82
CA LYS A 91 10.90 -1.15 -7.53
C LYS A 91 11.52 -1.32 -8.92
N GLN A 92 10.78 -0.95 -9.95
CA GLN A 92 11.26 -0.93 -11.34
C GLN A 92 11.47 0.52 -11.80
N TYR A 93 12.52 0.74 -12.60
CA TYR A 93 12.73 2.02 -13.28
C TYR A 93 12.19 1.91 -14.71
N ILE A 94 11.26 2.79 -15.06
CA ILE A 94 10.65 2.81 -16.39
C ILE A 94 10.99 4.16 -17.04
N LYS A 95 11.93 4.13 -17.99
CA LYS A 95 12.61 5.30 -18.57
C LYS A 95 11.65 6.35 -19.17
N ASN A 96 10.49 5.91 -19.68
CA ASN A 96 9.57 6.75 -20.44
C ASN A 96 8.28 7.13 -19.69
N LYS A 97 8.14 6.84 -18.38
CA LYS A 97 6.98 7.27 -17.59
C LYS A 97 7.28 8.54 -16.77
N PRO A 98 6.28 9.45 -16.61
CA PRO A 98 6.49 10.81 -16.05
C PRO A 98 6.81 10.84 -14.54
N HIS A 99 6.71 9.72 -13.84
CA HIS A 99 6.88 9.65 -12.40
C HIS A 99 8.17 8.90 -12.04
N LYS A 100 9.16 9.63 -11.52
CA LYS A 100 10.41 9.12 -10.93
C LYS A 100 10.35 9.06 -9.41
#